data_AF-A0A2D4JSB1-F1
#
_entry.id   AF-A0A2D4JSB1-F1
#
_cell.length_a   1.000
_cell.length_b   1.000
_cell.length_c   1.000
_cell.angle_alpha   90.00
_cell.angle_beta   90.00
_cell.angle_gamma   90.00
#
_symmetry.space_group_name_H-M   'P 1'
#
loop_
_entity.id
_entity.type
_entity.pdbx_description
1 polymer ?
#
loop_
_entity_poly.entity_id
_entity_poly.type
_entity_poly.pdbx_seq_one_letter_code
_entity_poly.pdbx_strand_id
1 'polypeptide(L)'
;NQKRQAAQEGISKHNRDALQEIELAPVQRKIEARSAEDSFTGFVRTLYFADTFLRDSSRHSPSLWAGTNGGTVYAFCLRIPPAERRMDEPVRAEQAKEIQLMHRAPVIGIIILDGQSTPLPEPLEVAHDLSKSPNMQGSHQLLVVSEEQLKVFTLPKVISKLKLKLTALEGSRVRKVAVANFVSSKTEHSENDLAVLTNQGDIQIISLPSLKIQARYPCIRKEDVSGIASCVFTRYGQGFYLISPSEFERFSLSPKWLVEPRSLVKALENRENCHGHSTSGTEKTSKKSNSIRESRQTTGEPGGDGK
;
A
#
# COMPACT_ATOMS: atom_id res chain seq x y z
N ASN A 1 17.51 59.36 -22.15
CA ASN A 1 17.61 58.10 -22.91
C ASN A 1 18.01 56.86 -22.11
N GLN A 2 18.88 56.93 -21.09
CA GLN A 2 19.29 55.73 -20.31
C GLN A 2 18.21 55.12 -19.40
N LYS A 3 17.30 55.92 -18.81
CA LYS A 3 16.20 55.39 -17.95
C LYS A 3 15.16 54.53 -18.69
N ARG A 4 14.99 54.72 -20.00
CA ARG A 4 14.08 53.89 -20.82
C ARG A 4 14.71 52.54 -21.17
N GLN A 5 16.01 52.49 -21.43
CA GLN A 5 16.73 51.24 -21.70
C GLN A 5 16.76 50.30 -20.49
N ALA A 6 17.02 50.82 -19.28
CA ALA A 6 17.03 49.99 -18.07
C ALA A 6 15.64 49.40 -17.70
N ALA A 7 14.56 50.16 -17.94
CA ALA A 7 13.20 49.67 -17.73
C ALA A 7 12.83 48.56 -18.73
N GLN A 8 13.29 48.68 -19.97
CA GLN A 8 13.00 47.73 -21.05
C GLN A 8 13.80 46.43 -20.89
N GLU A 9 15.03 46.51 -20.37
CA GLU A 9 15.82 45.33 -19.98
C GLU A 9 15.27 44.62 -18.74
N GLY A 10 14.74 45.37 -17.76
CA GLY A 10 14.07 44.80 -16.58
C GLY A 10 12.81 44.01 -16.94
N ILE A 11 11.98 44.55 -17.84
CA ILE A 11 10.75 43.89 -18.33
C ILE A 11 11.10 42.65 -19.19
N SER A 12 12.16 42.72 -19.99
CA SER A 12 12.67 41.60 -20.79
C SER A 12 13.18 40.44 -19.93
N LYS A 13 13.90 40.74 -18.84
CA LYS A 13 14.36 39.72 -17.88
C LYS A 13 13.20 39.11 -17.09
N HIS A 14 12.26 39.91 -16.61
CA HIS A 14 11.08 39.40 -15.91
C HIS A 14 10.21 38.48 -16.78
N ASN A 15 10.08 38.79 -18.07
CA ASN A 15 9.40 37.91 -19.03
C ASN A 15 10.17 36.61 -19.31
N ARG A 16 11.51 36.64 -19.31
CA ARG A 16 12.32 35.42 -19.47
C ARG A 16 12.24 34.51 -18.24
N ASP A 17 12.28 35.08 -17.03
CA ASP A 17 12.15 34.32 -15.79
C ASP A 17 10.72 33.73 -15.65
N ALA A 18 9.68 34.50 -16.03
CA ALA A 18 8.30 34.00 -16.06
C ALA A 18 8.07 32.90 -17.12
N LEU A 19 8.73 32.98 -18.28
CA LEU A 19 8.70 31.92 -19.29
C LEU A 19 9.43 30.65 -18.81
N GLN A 20 10.51 30.82 -18.04
CA GLN A 20 11.26 29.69 -17.47
C GLN A 20 10.52 29.04 -16.29
N GLU A 21 9.74 29.79 -15.50
CA GLU A 21 8.82 29.23 -14.48
C GLU A 21 7.63 28.47 -15.09
N ILE A 22 7.11 28.92 -16.24
CA ILE A 22 6.06 28.19 -16.99
C ILE A 22 6.60 26.88 -17.57
N GLU A 23 7.88 26.81 -17.90
CA GLU A 23 8.57 25.61 -18.41
C GLU A 23 8.94 24.60 -17.30
N LEU A 24 8.98 25.05 -16.05
CA LEU A 24 9.29 24.22 -14.86
C LEU A 24 8.05 23.76 -14.09
N ALA A 25 6.87 24.33 -14.37
CA ALA A 25 5.62 23.84 -13.82
C ALA A 25 5.19 22.55 -14.56
N PRO A 26 4.90 21.44 -13.85
CA PRO A 26 4.47 20.21 -14.51
C PRO A 26 3.22 20.49 -15.35
N VAL A 27 3.30 20.24 -16.65
CA VAL A 27 2.22 20.46 -17.62
C VAL A 27 1.04 19.57 -17.26
N GLN A 28 0.06 20.14 -16.55
CA GLN A 28 -1.14 19.42 -16.14
C GLN A 28 -2.13 19.32 -17.30
N ARG A 29 -2.41 18.11 -17.78
CA ARG A 29 -3.43 17.88 -18.80
C ARG A 29 -4.83 18.16 -18.24
N LYS A 30 -5.66 18.91 -18.99
CA LYS A 30 -7.07 19.15 -18.65
C LYS A 30 -7.84 17.81 -18.68
N ILE A 31 -8.52 17.49 -17.59
CA ILE A 31 -9.40 16.33 -17.48
C ILE A 31 -10.81 16.78 -17.86
N GLU A 32 -11.35 16.25 -18.96
CA GLU A 32 -12.73 16.49 -19.40
C GLU A 32 -13.67 15.48 -18.75
N ALA A 33 -14.85 15.94 -18.32
CA ALA A 33 -15.85 15.06 -17.73
C ALA A 33 -16.48 14.16 -18.80
N ARG A 34 -16.68 12.88 -18.48
CA ARG A 34 -17.38 11.93 -19.37
C ARG A 34 -18.88 12.31 -19.50
N SER A 35 -19.46 12.10 -20.69
CA SER A 35 -20.87 12.41 -20.97
C SER A 35 -21.81 11.54 -20.12
N ALA A 36 -23.02 12.04 -19.82
CA ALA A 36 -23.98 11.35 -18.96
C ALA A 36 -24.77 10.24 -19.68
N GLU A 37 -24.66 10.15 -21.00
CA GLU A 37 -25.48 9.25 -21.84
C GLU A 37 -24.87 7.84 -22.03
N ASP A 38 -23.73 7.55 -21.41
CA ASP A 38 -23.15 6.21 -21.44
C ASP A 38 -24.03 5.20 -20.66
N SER A 39 -24.52 4.17 -21.35
CA SER A 39 -25.39 3.12 -20.81
C SER A 39 -24.75 2.27 -19.70
N PHE A 40 -23.44 2.42 -19.47
CA PHE A 40 -22.67 1.70 -18.45
C PHE A 40 -22.33 2.54 -17.22
N THR A 41 -22.85 3.77 -17.07
CA THR A 41 -22.58 4.64 -15.92
C THR A 41 -22.96 4.02 -14.58
N GLY A 42 -24.02 3.21 -14.54
CA GLY A 42 -24.49 2.50 -13.34
C GLY A 42 -23.67 1.25 -12.95
N PHE A 43 -22.68 0.83 -13.75
CA PHE A 43 -21.93 -0.40 -13.47
C PHE A 43 -21.13 -0.26 -12.16
N VAL A 44 -21.40 -1.12 -11.18
CA VAL A 44 -20.74 -1.10 -9.87
C VAL A 44 -19.34 -1.72 -9.99
N ARG A 45 -18.33 -0.98 -9.54
CA ARG A 45 -16.91 -1.35 -9.66
C ARG A 45 -16.27 -1.72 -8.32
N THR A 46 -16.75 -1.13 -7.23
CA THR A 46 -16.16 -1.31 -5.90
C THR A 46 -17.27 -1.33 -4.85
N LEU A 47 -17.14 -2.23 -3.88
CA LEU A 47 -17.93 -2.26 -2.66
C LEU A 47 -16.99 -2.20 -1.45
N TYR A 48 -17.38 -1.49 -0.39
CA TYR A 48 -16.58 -1.37 0.82
C TYR A 48 -17.50 -1.28 2.04
N PHE A 49 -17.32 -2.19 2.99
CA PHE A 49 -17.98 -2.10 4.30
C PHE A 49 -17.13 -1.25 5.25
N ALA A 50 -17.81 -0.47 6.07
CA ALA A 50 -17.15 0.34 7.09
C ALA A 50 -18.08 0.63 8.26
N ASP A 51 -17.54 0.75 9.46
CA ASP A 51 -18.23 1.34 10.60
C ASP A 51 -17.70 2.76 10.81
N THR A 52 -18.50 3.77 10.47
CA THR A 52 -18.06 5.17 10.42
C THR A 52 -19.21 6.17 10.59
N PHE A 53 -18.87 7.45 10.63
CA PHE A 53 -19.80 8.57 10.74
C PHE A 53 -20.45 8.92 9.39
N LEU A 54 -21.76 8.73 9.28
CA LEU A 54 -22.54 9.05 8.07
C LEU A 54 -23.43 10.29 8.21
N ARG A 55 -24.11 10.43 9.35
CA ARG A 55 -25.15 11.45 9.59
C ARG A 55 -24.68 12.54 10.55
N ASP A 56 -24.22 12.11 11.72
CA ASP A 56 -23.70 12.97 12.77
C ASP A 56 -22.23 12.60 13.08
N SER A 57 -21.54 13.46 13.82
CA SER A 57 -20.14 13.24 14.22
C SER A 57 -20.03 12.53 15.58
N SER A 58 -21.15 12.11 16.18
CA SER A 58 -21.18 11.53 17.53
C SER A 58 -21.49 10.04 17.53
N ARG A 59 -22.21 9.53 16.52
CA ARG A 59 -22.58 8.12 16.38
C ARG A 59 -22.09 7.60 15.04
N HIS A 60 -21.19 6.63 15.12
CA HIS A 60 -20.86 5.80 13.97
C HIS A 60 -21.95 4.73 13.77
N SER A 61 -22.02 4.21 12.56
CA SER A 61 -22.92 3.11 12.23
C SER A 61 -22.30 2.24 11.13
N PRO A 62 -22.60 0.93 11.11
CA PRO A 62 -22.24 0.07 10.00
C PRO A 62 -22.77 0.62 8.67
N SER A 63 -21.95 0.55 7.64
CA SER A 63 -22.23 1.17 6.35
C SER A 63 -21.69 0.35 5.19
N LEU A 64 -22.39 0.41 4.06
CA LEU A 64 -21.96 -0.14 2.79
C LEU A 64 -21.77 1.01 1.79
N TRP A 65 -20.60 1.05 1.18
CA TRP A 65 -20.22 2.02 0.16
C TRP A 65 -20.12 1.33 -1.20
N ALA A 66 -20.67 1.96 -2.23
CA ALA A 66 -20.64 1.45 -3.59
C ALA A 66 -20.12 2.52 -4.55
N GLY A 67 -19.10 2.20 -5.34
CA GLY A 67 -18.54 3.05 -6.37
C GLY A 67 -18.94 2.58 -7.77
N THR A 68 -19.37 3.50 -8.62
CA THR A 68 -19.83 3.19 -9.98
C THR A 68 -18.84 3.63 -11.06
N ASN A 69 -19.08 3.14 -12.28
CA ASN A 69 -18.33 3.50 -13.47
C ASN A 69 -18.54 4.97 -13.89
N GLY A 70 -19.69 5.57 -13.55
CA GLY A 70 -19.98 7.00 -13.76
C GLY A 70 -19.37 7.94 -12.71
N GLY A 71 -18.55 7.44 -11.79
CA GLY A 71 -17.92 8.25 -10.75
C GLY A 71 -18.87 8.64 -9.61
N THR A 72 -19.95 7.90 -9.41
CA THR A 72 -20.88 8.10 -8.29
C THR A 72 -20.50 7.16 -7.14
N VAL A 73 -20.51 7.68 -5.91
CA VAL A 73 -20.33 6.90 -4.69
C VAL A 73 -21.61 6.97 -3.87
N TYR A 74 -22.25 5.82 -3.66
CA TYR A 74 -23.40 5.66 -2.79
C TYR A 74 -22.95 5.16 -1.42
N ALA A 75 -23.55 5.67 -0.35
CA ALA A 75 -23.35 5.16 0.99
C ALA A 75 -24.69 4.79 1.63
N PHE A 76 -24.81 3.58 2.14
CA PHE A 76 -25.98 3.05 2.82
C PHE A 76 -25.66 2.86 4.29
N CYS A 77 -26.50 3.42 5.16
CA CYS A 77 -26.47 3.14 6.59
C CYS A 77 -27.18 1.82 6.86
N LEU A 78 -26.51 0.92 7.59
CA LEU A 78 -27.01 -0.41 7.91
C LEU A 78 -27.39 -0.47 9.40
N ARG A 79 -28.63 -0.89 9.67
CA ARG A 79 -29.09 -1.25 11.01
C ARG A 79 -29.01 -2.77 11.13
N ILE A 80 -27.96 -3.23 11.79
CA ILE A 80 -27.70 -4.64 12.05
C ILE A 80 -28.20 -4.95 13.46
N PRO A 81 -29.18 -5.85 13.63
CA PRO A 81 -29.65 -6.26 14.96
C PRO A 81 -28.52 -6.93 15.77
N PRO A 82 -28.54 -6.81 17.11
CA PRO A 82 -27.69 -7.58 18.00
C PRO A 82 -27.82 -9.10 17.78
N ALA A 83 -26.85 -9.87 18.26
CA ALA A 83 -26.77 -11.32 18.04
C ALA A 83 -28.04 -12.05 18.51
N GLU A 84 -28.62 -11.61 19.62
CA GLU A 84 -29.80 -12.23 20.26
C GLU A 84 -31.06 -12.09 19.41
N ARG A 85 -31.16 -11.02 18.60
CA ARG A 85 -32.34 -10.71 17.77
C ARG A 85 -32.06 -10.85 16.27
N ARG A 86 -30.93 -11.46 15.92
CA ARG A 86 -30.45 -11.54 14.52
C ARG A 86 -31.39 -12.36 13.62
N MET A 87 -32.12 -13.30 14.21
CA MET A 87 -33.10 -14.16 13.53
C MET A 87 -34.52 -13.60 13.59
N ASP A 88 -34.81 -12.72 14.55
CA ASP A 88 -36.15 -12.18 14.78
C ASP A 88 -36.38 -10.85 14.04
N GLU A 89 -35.33 -10.03 13.92
CA GLU A 89 -35.39 -8.71 13.29
C GLU A 89 -34.60 -8.70 11.97
N PRO A 90 -35.16 -8.13 10.87
CA PRO A 90 -34.44 -8.01 9.61
C PRO A 90 -33.39 -6.90 9.66
N VAL A 91 -32.31 -7.08 8.90
CA VAL A 91 -31.36 -6.00 8.63
C VAL A 91 -32.05 -4.92 7.78
N ARG A 92 -31.92 -3.65 8.17
CA ARG A 92 -32.43 -2.52 7.40
C ARG A 92 -31.28 -1.73 6.78
N ALA A 93 -31.44 -1.31 5.53
CA ALA A 93 -30.52 -0.44 4.83
C ALA A 93 -31.24 0.83 4.38
N GLU A 94 -30.58 1.98 4.51
CA GLU A 94 -31.11 3.28 4.08
C GLU A 94 -30.00 4.08 3.41
N GLN A 95 -30.26 4.59 2.19
CA GLN A 95 -29.30 5.43 1.50
C GLN A 95 -29.08 6.73 2.28
N ALA A 96 -27.84 6.96 2.72
CA ALA A 96 -27.46 8.10 3.55
C ALA A 96 -26.71 9.18 2.75
N LYS A 97 -25.93 8.79 1.74
CA LYS A 97 -25.16 9.72 0.89
C LYS A 97 -25.16 9.27 -0.56
N GLU A 98 -25.08 10.26 -1.44
CA GLU A 98 -24.77 10.11 -2.86
C GLU A 98 -23.75 11.20 -3.22
N ILE A 99 -22.57 10.79 -3.68
CA ILE A 99 -21.44 11.67 -3.94
C ILE A 99 -21.06 11.52 -5.41
N GLN A 100 -21.32 12.54 -6.22
CA GLN A 100 -20.93 12.55 -7.62
C GLN A 100 -19.56 13.21 -7.79
N LEU A 101 -18.59 12.46 -8.32
CA LEU A 101 -17.30 13.02 -8.71
C LEU A 101 -17.47 13.88 -9.97
N MET A 102 -16.94 15.12 -9.94
CA MET A 102 -17.08 16.07 -11.05
C MET A 102 -16.47 15.58 -12.36
N HIS A 103 -15.39 14.79 -12.30
CA HIS A 103 -14.72 14.25 -13.49
C HIS A 103 -15.36 12.97 -14.02
N ARG A 104 -16.32 12.37 -13.29
CA ARG A 104 -17.09 11.19 -13.73
C ARG A 104 -16.25 9.98 -14.17
N ALA A 105 -15.03 9.85 -13.64
CA ALA A 105 -14.21 8.67 -13.89
C ALA A 105 -14.65 7.50 -12.99
N PRO A 106 -14.51 6.25 -13.45
CA PRO A 106 -14.88 5.06 -12.69
C PRO A 106 -14.19 5.03 -11.34
N VAL A 107 -14.95 4.73 -10.29
CA VAL A 107 -14.42 4.51 -8.95
C VAL A 107 -13.81 3.10 -8.89
N ILE A 108 -12.55 3.01 -8.48
CA ILE A 108 -11.78 1.75 -8.41
C ILE A 108 -11.51 1.34 -6.96
N GLY A 109 -11.50 2.30 -6.03
CA GLY A 109 -11.26 2.05 -4.60
C GLY A 109 -12.03 3.01 -3.72
N ILE A 110 -12.53 2.49 -2.60
CA ILE A 110 -13.14 3.25 -1.51
C ILE A 110 -12.48 2.76 -0.22
N ILE A 111 -11.93 3.67 0.56
CA ILE A 111 -11.24 3.37 1.82
C ILE A 111 -11.67 4.42 2.85
N ILE A 112 -11.90 4.01 4.09
CA ILE A 112 -12.14 4.96 5.19
C ILE A 112 -10.96 4.92 6.13
N LEU A 113 -10.48 6.10 6.50
CA LEU A 113 -9.43 6.33 7.47
C LEU A 113 -10.04 6.85 8.77
N ASP A 114 -9.54 6.37 9.90
CA ASP A 114 -9.96 6.77 11.24
C ASP A 114 -9.41 8.15 11.64
N GLY A 115 -9.58 8.54 12.91
CA GLY A 115 -9.09 9.80 13.46
C GLY A 115 -7.56 9.99 13.41
N GLN A 116 -6.80 8.90 13.31
CA GLN A 116 -5.33 8.92 13.15
C GLN A 116 -4.89 8.77 11.69
N SER A 117 -5.84 8.79 10.75
CA SER A 117 -5.60 8.55 9.32
C SER A 117 -5.13 7.12 9.00
N THR A 118 -5.44 6.16 9.87
CA THR A 118 -5.22 4.73 9.64
C THR A 118 -6.45 4.12 8.97
N PRO A 119 -6.29 3.29 7.91
CA PRO A 119 -7.41 2.58 7.32
C PRO A 119 -8.18 1.74 8.34
N LEU A 120 -9.51 1.70 8.22
CA LEU A 120 -10.33 0.86 9.10
C LEU A 120 -9.93 -0.62 8.93
N PRO A 121 -9.92 -1.39 10.02
CA PRO A 121 -9.51 -2.80 10.01
C PRO A 121 -10.53 -3.68 9.26
N GLU A 122 -10.10 -4.87 8.90
CA GLU A 122 -10.96 -5.85 8.23
C GLU A 122 -12.09 -6.36 9.16
N PRO A 123 -13.20 -6.86 8.58
CA PRO A 123 -14.26 -7.45 9.36
C PRO A 123 -13.73 -8.53 10.32
N LEU A 124 -14.16 -8.45 11.58
CA LEU A 124 -13.75 -9.34 12.68
C LEU A 124 -12.27 -9.21 13.11
N GLU A 125 -11.44 -8.39 12.47
CA GLU A 125 -10.03 -8.21 12.88
C GLU A 125 -9.94 -7.67 14.31
N VAL A 126 -10.78 -6.69 14.67
CA VAL A 126 -10.83 -6.11 16.02
C VAL A 126 -11.27 -7.12 17.08
N ALA A 127 -12.10 -8.11 16.70
CA ALA A 127 -12.54 -9.15 17.62
C ALA A 127 -11.39 -10.12 17.96
N HIS A 128 -10.42 -10.28 17.06
CA HIS A 128 -9.22 -11.09 17.25
C HIS A 128 -8.04 -10.31 17.84
N ASP A 129 -7.92 -9.02 17.52
CA ASP A 129 -6.89 -8.12 18.03
C ASP A 129 -7.47 -6.74 18.37
N LEU A 130 -7.76 -6.55 19.66
CA LEU A 130 -8.29 -5.30 20.18
C LEU A 130 -7.35 -4.11 19.99
N SER A 131 -6.04 -4.33 19.79
CA SER A 131 -5.07 -3.26 19.54
C SER A 131 -5.29 -2.58 18.18
N LYS A 132 -5.98 -3.25 17.25
CA LYS A 132 -6.37 -2.72 15.94
C LYS A 132 -7.67 -1.93 15.95
N SER A 133 -8.23 -1.65 17.13
CA SER A 133 -9.45 -0.86 17.26
C SER A 133 -9.27 0.50 16.58
N PRO A 134 -10.17 0.89 15.66
CA PRO A 134 -10.06 2.16 14.95
C PRO A 134 -10.23 3.33 15.91
N ASN A 135 -9.48 4.42 15.68
CA ASN A 135 -9.62 5.62 16.49
C ASN A 135 -10.89 6.40 16.12
N MET A 136 -11.95 6.17 16.90
CA MET A 136 -13.23 6.89 16.79
C MET A 136 -13.17 8.33 17.34
N GLN A 137 -12.08 8.72 18.00
CA GLN A 137 -11.85 10.10 18.43
C GLN A 137 -11.30 10.93 17.27
N GLY A 138 -12.05 11.95 16.87
CA GLY A 138 -11.71 12.82 15.76
C GLY A 138 -12.51 12.51 14.49
N SER A 139 -12.16 13.19 13.41
CA SER A 139 -12.94 13.14 12.18
C SER A 139 -12.39 12.07 11.25
N HIS A 140 -13.21 11.06 10.94
CA HIS A 140 -12.88 10.07 9.92
C HIS A 140 -12.79 10.73 8.54
N GLN A 141 -12.01 10.10 7.65
CA GLN A 141 -11.78 10.56 6.29
C GLN A 141 -12.18 9.47 5.30
N LEU A 142 -12.95 9.85 4.27
CA LEU A 142 -13.29 9.00 3.13
C LEU A 142 -12.28 9.25 2.01
N LEU A 143 -11.53 8.22 1.63
CA LEU A 143 -10.69 8.21 0.44
C LEU A 143 -11.45 7.54 -0.72
N VAL A 144 -11.65 8.29 -1.80
CA VAL A 144 -12.20 7.79 -3.06
C VAL A 144 -11.11 7.78 -4.11
N VAL A 145 -10.83 6.61 -4.66
CA VAL A 145 -9.86 6.39 -5.73
C VAL A 145 -10.63 6.10 -7.01
N SER A 146 -10.46 6.96 -8.01
CA SER A 146 -10.98 6.76 -9.37
C SER A 146 -9.84 6.45 -10.34
N GLU A 147 -10.17 6.08 -11.58
CA GLU A 147 -9.15 5.89 -12.63
C GLU A 147 -8.26 7.12 -12.85
N GLU A 148 -8.75 8.33 -12.55
CA GLU A 148 -8.05 9.57 -12.91
C GLU A 148 -7.56 10.41 -11.72
N GLN A 149 -8.24 10.29 -10.58
CA GLN A 149 -8.00 11.11 -9.39
C GLN A 149 -8.19 10.32 -8.10
N LEU A 150 -7.40 10.66 -7.08
CA LEU A 150 -7.62 10.27 -5.69
C LEU A 150 -8.13 11.49 -4.94
N LYS A 151 -9.17 11.33 -4.13
CA LYS A 151 -9.77 12.41 -3.33
C LYS A 151 -10.03 11.97 -1.91
N VAL A 152 -9.65 12.80 -0.94
CA VAL A 152 -9.97 12.64 0.48
C VAL A 152 -11.07 13.62 0.86
N PHE A 153 -12.10 13.11 1.51
CA PHE A 153 -13.22 13.87 2.07
C PHE A 153 -13.29 13.69 3.58
N THR A 154 -13.66 14.73 4.30
CA THR A 154 -13.89 14.65 5.76
C THR A 154 -15.32 14.19 6.03
N LEU A 155 -15.50 13.10 6.79
CA LEU A 155 -16.81 12.58 7.23
C LEU A 155 -17.29 13.27 8.52
N PRO A 156 -18.61 13.40 8.76
CA PRO A 156 -19.74 12.93 7.93
C PRO A 156 -20.17 13.92 6.83
N LYS A 157 -19.61 15.14 6.83
CA LYS A 157 -20.05 16.23 5.94
C LYS A 157 -19.62 16.04 4.47
N VAL A 158 -18.68 15.13 4.20
CA VAL A 158 -18.09 14.88 2.88
C VAL A 158 -17.46 16.14 2.28
N ILE A 159 -16.70 16.88 3.09
CA ILE A 159 -15.99 18.08 2.64
C ILE A 159 -14.68 17.65 2.00
N SER A 160 -14.46 18.01 0.74
CA SER A 160 -13.20 17.71 0.03
C SER A 160 -12.01 18.37 0.72
N LYS A 161 -11.02 17.57 1.11
CA LYS A 161 -9.80 18.00 1.83
C LYS A 161 -8.56 17.96 0.94
N LEU A 162 -8.29 16.82 0.31
CA LEU A 162 -7.11 16.61 -0.54
C LEU A 162 -7.51 15.99 -1.87
N LYS A 163 -6.75 16.29 -2.93
CA LYS A 163 -6.91 15.68 -4.25
C LYS A 163 -5.57 15.50 -4.95
N LEU A 164 -5.37 14.34 -5.56
CA LEU A 164 -4.26 14.05 -6.46
C LEU A 164 -4.85 13.73 -7.84
N LYS A 165 -4.47 14.51 -8.87
CA LYS A 165 -4.93 14.33 -10.24
C LYS A 165 -3.92 13.53 -11.05
N LEU A 166 -3.86 12.22 -10.84
CA LEU A 166 -2.84 11.34 -11.42
C LEU A 166 -2.78 11.44 -12.95
N THR A 167 -3.92 11.37 -13.64
CA THR A 167 -3.96 11.44 -15.11
C THR A 167 -3.57 12.82 -15.64
N ALA A 168 -3.85 13.89 -14.89
CA ALA A 168 -3.43 15.23 -15.29
C ALA A 168 -1.91 15.41 -15.16
N LEU A 169 -1.31 14.86 -14.11
CA LEU A 169 0.11 15.00 -13.79
C LEU A 169 0.99 14.08 -14.65
N GLU A 170 0.60 12.82 -14.82
CA GLU A 170 1.46 11.80 -15.42
C GLU A 170 0.91 11.17 -16.70
N GLY A 171 -0.34 11.48 -17.07
CA GLY A 171 -1.03 10.80 -18.18
C GLY A 171 -1.40 9.34 -17.90
N SER A 172 -1.16 8.86 -16.68
CA SER A 172 -1.47 7.50 -16.23
C SER A 172 -2.86 7.41 -15.59
N ARG A 173 -3.51 6.26 -15.74
CA ARG A 173 -4.80 5.92 -15.12
C ARG A 173 -4.64 4.78 -14.14
N VAL A 174 -5.34 4.83 -13.02
CA VAL A 174 -5.37 3.77 -12.00
C VAL A 174 -6.11 2.56 -12.53
N ARG A 175 -5.49 1.37 -12.43
CA ARG A 175 -6.09 0.07 -12.75
C ARG A 175 -6.46 -0.72 -11.51
N LYS A 176 -5.54 -0.78 -10.54
CA LYS A 176 -5.76 -1.46 -9.26
C LYS A 176 -5.16 -0.62 -8.15
N VAL A 177 -5.79 -0.68 -6.98
CA VAL A 177 -5.32 -0.03 -5.76
C VAL A 177 -5.51 -0.98 -4.59
N ALA A 178 -4.53 -1.01 -3.70
CA ALA A 178 -4.61 -1.72 -2.43
C ALA A 178 -3.94 -0.90 -1.34
N VAL A 179 -4.42 -1.04 -0.11
CA VAL A 179 -3.71 -0.57 1.08
C VAL A 179 -2.65 -1.60 1.42
N ALA A 180 -1.41 -1.15 1.60
CA ALA A 180 -0.31 -1.99 2.05
C ALA A 180 0.38 -1.35 3.26
N ASN A 181 0.69 -2.17 4.25
CA ASN A 181 1.51 -1.82 5.39
C ASN A 181 3.00 -1.99 5.02
N PHE A 182 3.74 -0.89 5.02
CA PHE A 182 5.16 -0.86 4.79
C PHE A 182 5.89 -0.72 6.13
N VAL A 183 6.65 -1.74 6.48
CA VAL A 183 7.46 -1.78 7.69
C VAL A 183 8.90 -1.43 7.33
N SER A 184 9.50 -0.52 8.09
CA SER A 184 10.89 -0.12 7.92
C SER A 184 11.85 -1.29 8.16
N SER A 185 12.94 -1.33 7.40
CA SER A 185 14.03 -2.30 7.62
C SER A 185 15.04 -1.84 8.68
N LYS A 186 15.00 -0.56 9.07
CA LYS A 186 15.97 0.05 9.99
C LYS A 186 15.39 0.37 11.37
N THR A 187 14.07 0.46 11.47
CA THR A 187 13.35 0.90 12.67
C THR A 187 12.10 0.05 12.82
N GLU A 188 11.52 0.03 14.03
CA GLU A 188 10.23 -0.61 14.32
C GLU A 188 9.02 0.19 13.80
N HIS A 189 9.25 1.10 12.86
CA HIS A 189 8.22 1.98 12.32
C HIS A 189 7.47 1.32 11.17
N SER A 190 6.15 1.49 11.12
CA SER A 190 5.31 1.00 10.03
C SER A 190 4.29 2.05 9.61
N GLU A 191 4.07 2.18 8.31
CA GLU A 191 3.10 3.11 7.73
C GLU A 191 2.17 2.35 6.78
N ASN A 192 0.93 2.83 6.65
CA ASN A 192 -0.03 2.30 5.67
C ASN A 192 -0.09 3.25 4.49
N ASP A 193 0.26 2.76 3.30
CA ASP A 193 0.25 3.53 2.07
C ASP A 193 -0.52 2.78 0.97
N LEU A 194 -0.80 3.47 -0.13
CA LEU A 194 -1.47 2.88 -1.30
C LEU A 194 -0.45 2.32 -2.27
N ALA A 195 -0.60 1.03 -2.60
CA ALA A 195 0.01 0.44 -3.78
C ALA A 195 -0.94 0.60 -4.97
N VAL A 196 -0.50 1.28 -6.02
CA VAL A 196 -1.31 1.64 -7.19
C VAL A 196 -0.68 1.07 -8.45
N LEU A 197 -1.40 0.20 -9.15
CA LEU A 197 -1.03 -0.24 -10.50
C LEU A 197 -1.69 0.68 -11.52
N THR A 198 -0.89 1.19 -12.46
CA THR A 198 -1.38 2.06 -13.54
C THR A 198 -1.68 1.29 -14.83
N ASN A 199 -2.34 1.93 -15.78
CA ASN A 199 -2.60 1.38 -17.12
C ASN A 199 -1.33 1.27 -17.98
N GLN A 200 -0.23 1.89 -17.57
CA GLN A 200 1.08 1.75 -18.24
C GLN A 200 1.89 0.58 -17.66
N GLY A 201 1.37 -0.12 -16.65
CA GLY A 201 2.05 -1.24 -15.99
C GLY A 201 3.07 -0.82 -14.92
N ASP A 202 3.21 0.48 -14.67
CA ASP A 202 3.97 0.99 -13.52
C ASP A 202 3.19 0.79 -12.22
N ILE A 203 3.94 0.50 -11.16
CA ILE A 203 3.45 0.43 -9.79
C ILE A 203 3.95 1.65 -9.01
N GLN A 204 3.03 2.33 -8.35
CA GLN A 204 3.31 3.53 -7.56
C GLN A 204 2.95 3.32 -6.10
N ILE A 205 3.74 3.92 -5.21
CA ILE A 205 3.45 4.00 -3.78
C ILE A 205 2.99 5.43 -3.49
N ILE A 206 1.77 5.59 -2.97
CA ILE A 206 1.16 6.89 -2.66
C ILE A 206 0.85 6.96 -1.18
N SER A 207 1.34 8.01 -0.53
CA SER A 207 1.25 8.12 0.93
C SER A 207 -0.15 8.44 1.45
N LEU A 208 -0.49 7.89 2.62
CA LEU A 208 -1.71 8.25 3.35
C LEU A 208 -1.41 9.13 4.58
N PRO A 209 -2.29 10.09 4.93
CA PRO A 209 -3.42 10.59 4.15
C PRO A 209 -3.02 11.62 3.08
N SER A 210 -1.72 11.97 2.98
CA SER A 210 -1.28 13.17 2.26
C SER A 210 -1.37 13.10 0.73
N LEU A 211 -1.61 11.90 0.17
CA LEU A 211 -1.69 11.63 -1.26
C LEU A 211 -0.45 12.10 -2.06
N LYS A 212 0.74 11.91 -1.49
CA LYS A 212 2.01 12.20 -2.18
C LYS A 212 2.57 10.92 -2.79
N ILE A 213 2.96 10.98 -4.06
CA ILE A 213 3.66 9.87 -4.72
C ILE A 213 5.06 9.78 -4.09
N GLN A 214 5.36 8.66 -3.45
CA GLN A 214 6.65 8.39 -2.81
C GLN A 214 7.62 7.72 -3.77
N ALA A 215 7.14 6.74 -4.54
CA ALA A 215 7.96 5.96 -5.45
C ALA A 215 7.15 5.47 -6.66
N ARG A 216 7.87 5.22 -7.76
CA ARG A 216 7.33 4.67 -9.00
C ARG A 216 8.31 3.64 -9.55
N TYR A 217 7.80 2.45 -9.86
CA TYR A 217 8.56 1.34 -10.38
C TYR A 217 7.92 0.82 -11.67
N PRO A 218 8.65 0.78 -12.79
CA PRO A 218 8.20 0.03 -13.96
C PRO A 218 8.19 -1.46 -13.60
N CYS A 219 7.07 -2.13 -13.83
CA CYS A 219 6.90 -3.54 -13.45
C CYS A 219 6.37 -4.38 -14.61
N ILE A 220 5.17 -4.05 -15.10
CA ILE A 220 4.50 -4.78 -16.18
C ILE A 220 4.63 -3.95 -17.46
N ARG A 221 4.83 -4.60 -18.61
CA ARG A 221 4.84 -3.88 -19.90
C ARG A 221 3.44 -3.33 -20.19
N LYS A 222 3.33 -2.09 -20.69
CA LYS A 222 2.03 -1.46 -21.01
C LYS A 222 1.20 -2.24 -22.03
N GLU A 223 1.85 -3.01 -22.91
CA GLU A 223 1.23 -3.87 -23.91
C GLU A 223 0.66 -5.16 -23.30
N ASP A 224 1.13 -5.57 -22.12
CA ASP A 224 0.69 -6.77 -21.42
C ASP A 224 -0.57 -6.50 -20.61
N VAL A 225 -1.69 -6.37 -21.33
CA VAL A 225 -3.02 -6.13 -20.76
C VAL A 225 -3.43 -7.27 -19.83
N SER A 226 -3.01 -8.52 -20.10
CA SER A 226 -3.31 -9.69 -19.29
C SER A 226 -2.55 -9.67 -17.95
N GLY A 227 -1.26 -9.33 -17.98
CA GLY A 227 -0.44 -9.12 -16.79
C GLY A 227 -1.02 -8.01 -15.90
N ILE A 228 -1.37 -6.86 -16.48
CA ILE A 228 -1.98 -5.75 -15.74
C ILE A 228 -3.33 -6.17 -15.13
N ALA A 229 -4.17 -6.88 -15.88
CA ALA A 229 -5.48 -7.31 -15.41
C ALA A 229 -5.41 -8.39 -14.32
N SER A 230 -4.40 -9.27 -14.36
CA SER A 230 -4.21 -10.36 -13.40
C SER A 230 -3.52 -9.91 -12.10
N CYS A 231 -2.82 -8.78 -12.11
CA CYS A 231 -2.01 -8.33 -10.99
C CYS A 231 -2.78 -8.21 -9.66
N VAL A 232 -2.24 -8.69 -8.55
CA VAL A 232 -2.85 -8.59 -7.22
C VAL A 232 -1.80 -8.17 -6.20
N PHE A 233 -2.19 -7.29 -5.27
CA PHE A 233 -1.33 -6.84 -4.17
C PHE A 233 -1.63 -7.60 -2.88
N THR A 234 -0.61 -7.74 -2.04
CA THR A 234 -0.74 -8.22 -0.67
C THR A 234 -0.79 -7.05 0.31
N ARG A 235 -1.27 -7.31 1.54
CA ARG A 235 -1.32 -6.33 2.63
C ARG A 235 0.04 -5.83 3.12
N TYR A 236 1.14 -6.46 2.71
CA TYR A 236 2.49 -6.15 3.22
C TYR A 236 3.45 -5.70 2.13
N GLY A 237 2.93 -5.13 1.05
CA GLY A 237 3.73 -4.53 -0.01
C GLY A 237 4.40 -5.55 -0.94
N GLN A 238 3.79 -6.70 -1.16
CA GLN A 238 4.16 -7.62 -2.25
C GLN A 238 3.05 -7.67 -3.29
N GLY A 239 3.30 -8.33 -4.41
CA GLY A 239 2.24 -8.66 -5.34
C GLY A 239 2.64 -9.75 -6.33
N PHE A 240 1.67 -10.14 -7.14
CA PHE A 240 1.79 -11.20 -8.12
C PHE A 240 1.10 -10.77 -9.41
N TYR A 241 1.63 -11.15 -10.56
CA TYR A 241 0.94 -11.01 -11.84
C TYR A 241 1.29 -12.19 -12.76
N LEU A 242 0.42 -12.50 -13.70
CA LEU A 242 0.65 -13.58 -14.65
C LEU A 242 1.65 -13.12 -15.71
N ILE A 243 2.77 -13.83 -15.84
CA ILE A 243 3.71 -13.66 -16.97
C ILE A 243 3.37 -14.61 -18.13
N SER A 244 2.64 -15.68 -17.84
CA SER A 244 2.01 -16.59 -18.80
C SER A 244 0.68 -17.11 -18.22
N PRO A 245 -0.16 -17.81 -19.00
CA PRO A 245 -1.45 -18.31 -18.52
C PRO A 245 -1.39 -19.30 -17.35
N SER A 246 -0.21 -19.84 -17.04
CA SER A 246 -0.02 -20.90 -16.04
C SER A 246 0.97 -20.55 -14.92
N GLU A 247 1.59 -19.37 -14.94
CA GLU A 247 2.61 -19.02 -13.96
C GLU A 247 2.53 -17.56 -13.51
N PHE A 248 2.74 -17.35 -12.22
CA PHE A 248 2.82 -16.03 -11.60
C PHE A 248 4.27 -15.64 -11.36
N GLU A 249 4.56 -14.36 -11.60
CA GLU A 249 5.77 -13.73 -11.07
C GLU A 249 5.41 -12.93 -9.82
N ARG A 250 6.20 -13.13 -8.76
CA ARG A 250 6.09 -12.39 -7.51
C ARG A 250 7.03 -11.19 -7.53
N PHE A 251 6.52 -10.01 -7.19
CA PHE A 251 7.34 -8.82 -6.93
C PHE A 251 7.20 -8.38 -5.47
N SER A 252 8.17 -7.60 -4.99
CA SER A 252 8.14 -6.98 -3.68
C SER A 252 8.45 -5.48 -3.78
N LEU A 253 7.63 -4.69 -3.10
CA LEU A 253 7.78 -3.24 -2.92
C LEU A 253 8.24 -2.91 -1.49
N SER A 254 8.18 -3.88 -0.58
CA SER A 254 8.50 -3.73 0.84
C SER A 254 9.91 -4.24 1.13
N PRO A 255 10.76 -3.46 1.82
CA PRO A 255 12.12 -3.89 2.15
C PRO A 255 12.14 -5.04 3.17
N LYS A 256 11.02 -5.30 3.86
CA LYS A 256 10.88 -6.39 4.85
C LYS A 256 10.65 -7.76 4.22
N TRP A 257 10.25 -7.81 2.95
CA TRP A 257 9.83 -9.04 2.30
C TRP A 257 10.64 -9.31 1.05
N LEU A 258 11.50 -10.33 1.10
CA LEU A 258 12.20 -10.87 -0.07
C LEU A 258 12.04 -12.40 -0.05
N VAL A 259 11.18 -12.90 -0.94
CA VAL A 259 10.88 -14.34 -1.05
C VAL A 259 11.51 -14.85 -2.33
N GLU A 260 12.68 -15.44 -2.21
CA GLU A 260 13.48 -15.96 -3.31
C GLU A 260 14.06 -17.34 -2.97
N PRO A 261 14.29 -18.21 -3.96
CA PRO A 261 14.89 -19.51 -3.71
C PRO A 261 16.35 -19.35 -3.28
N ARG A 262 16.69 -19.85 -2.09
CA ARG A 262 18.07 -19.99 -1.63
C ARG A 262 18.33 -21.45 -1.32
N SER A 263 19.09 -22.12 -2.17
CA SER A 263 19.39 -23.55 -2.02
C SER A 263 20.89 -23.80 -2.11
N LEU A 264 21.33 -24.90 -1.50
CA LEU A 264 22.70 -25.40 -1.58
C LEU A 264 22.63 -26.86 -2.01
N VAL A 265 23.20 -27.18 -3.17
CA VAL A 265 23.32 -28.55 -3.66
C VAL A 265 24.76 -29.00 -3.45
N LYS A 266 24.96 -30.00 -2.59
CA LYS A 266 26.27 -30.64 -2.40
C LYS A 266 26.27 -31.98 -3.13
N ALA A 267 27.38 -32.27 -3.81
CA ALA A 267 27.61 -33.62 -4.33
C ALA A 267 27.73 -34.60 -3.15
N LEU A 268 27.19 -35.81 -3.31
CA LEU A 268 27.57 -36.92 -2.44
C LEU A 268 29.01 -37.29 -2.78
N GLU A 269 29.92 -37.19 -1.81
CA GLU A 269 31.24 -37.79 -1.95
C GLU A 269 31.05 -39.31 -2.07
N ASN A 270 31.30 -39.85 -3.27
CA ASN A 270 31.38 -41.28 -3.50
C ASN A 270 32.47 -41.83 -2.57
N ARG A 271 32.06 -42.50 -1.51
CA ARG A 271 32.95 -43.29 -0.66
C ARG A 271 33.25 -44.60 -1.39
N GLU A 272 33.99 -44.51 -2.49
CA GLU A 272 34.53 -45.68 -3.18
C GLU A 272 35.75 -46.19 -2.41
N ASN A 273 35.55 -47.34 -1.75
CA ASN A 273 36.58 -48.19 -1.16
C ASN A 273 37.65 -48.57 -2.18
N CYS A 274 38.93 -48.34 -1.85
CA CYS A 274 40.15 -49.00 -2.36
C CYS A 274 41.31 -48.54 -1.42
N HIS A 275 41.93 -49.31 -0.54
CA HIS A 275 42.48 -50.66 -0.67
C HIS A 275 42.51 -51.40 0.67
N GLY A 276 42.19 -52.71 0.61
CA GLY A 276 42.72 -53.65 1.57
C GLY A 276 44.17 -54.01 1.22
N HIS A 277 45.07 -53.91 2.19
CA HIS A 277 45.99 -55.01 2.53
C HIS A 277 46.67 -54.70 3.86
N SER A 278 46.46 -55.61 4.81
CA SER A 278 47.19 -55.73 6.06
C SER A 278 48.67 -56.06 5.79
N THR A 279 49.59 -55.30 6.38
CA THR A 279 50.86 -55.84 6.87
C THR A 279 51.30 -55.08 8.13
N SER A 280 51.39 -55.84 9.22
CA SER A 280 52.03 -55.53 10.48
C SER A 280 53.51 -55.17 10.31
N GLY A 281 53.98 -54.16 11.04
CA GLY A 281 55.41 -53.82 11.10
C GLY A 281 55.68 -52.72 12.12
N THR A 282 55.90 -53.13 13.36
CA THR A 282 56.33 -52.33 14.51
C THR A 282 57.66 -51.62 14.22
N GLU A 283 57.78 -50.32 14.54
CA GLU A 283 59.00 -49.80 15.19
C GLU A 283 58.80 -48.42 15.83
N LYS A 284 59.60 -48.20 16.87
CA LYS A 284 59.41 -47.28 18.00
C LYS A 284 60.08 -45.91 17.78
N THR A 285 59.75 -45.01 18.72
CA THR A 285 60.58 -43.90 19.29
C THR A 285 60.84 -42.67 18.40
N SER A 286 60.85 -41.40 18.85
CA SER A 286 60.68 -40.74 20.16
C SER A 286 60.61 -39.20 19.94
N LYS A 287 60.03 -38.48 20.91
CA LYS A 287 60.38 -37.11 21.41
C LYS A 287 60.02 -35.83 20.63
N LYS A 288 59.12 -35.06 21.27
CA LYS A 288 59.22 -33.66 21.81
C LYS A 288 57.88 -32.93 21.62
N SER A 289 57.36 -32.06 22.49
CA SER A 289 57.56 -31.67 23.88
C SER A 289 56.43 -30.69 24.23
N ASN A 290 55.91 -30.75 25.45
CA ASN A 290 54.90 -29.86 26.04
C ASN A 290 55.29 -28.38 26.08
N SER A 291 54.31 -27.48 26.05
CA SER A 291 53.91 -26.60 27.18
C SER A 291 53.33 -25.25 26.75
N ILE A 292 52.12 -24.91 27.23
CA ILE A 292 51.66 -23.57 27.69
C ILE A 292 50.52 -23.85 28.70
N ARG A 293 50.76 -23.96 30.01
CA ARG A 293 50.86 -22.92 31.07
C ARG A 293 49.55 -22.14 31.32
N GLU A 294 48.87 -22.52 32.40
CA GLU A 294 47.81 -21.78 33.09
C GLU A 294 48.34 -20.52 33.79
N SER A 295 47.46 -19.54 33.99
CA SER A 295 47.41 -18.77 35.24
C SER A 295 45.98 -18.30 35.54
N ARG A 296 45.51 -18.70 36.73
CA ARG A 296 44.22 -18.47 37.38
C ARG A 296 43.96 -16.99 37.71
N GLN A 297 42.69 -16.62 37.82
CA GLN A 297 42.19 -15.93 39.01
C GLN A 297 40.68 -16.13 39.24
N THR A 298 40.36 -16.25 40.52
CA THR A 298 39.13 -16.69 41.19
C THR A 298 38.28 -15.52 41.67
N THR A 299 36.96 -15.69 41.69
CA THR A 299 35.95 -15.25 42.71
C THR A 299 34.57 -15.49 42.10
N GLY A 300 33.47 -15.87 42.75
CA GLY A 300 33.07 -16.20 44.11
C GLY A 300 31.55 -16.48 44.01
N GLU A 301 31.09 -17.56 44.65
CA GLU A 301 29.69 -18.01 44.80
C GLU A 301 28.78 -17.02 45.57
N PRO A 302 27.47 -17.31 45.84
CA PRO A 302 26.51 -18.22 45.20
C PRO A 302 25.12 -17.58 44.96
N GLY A 303 24.30 -18.24 44.13
CA GLY A 303 22.86 -17.99 44.05
C GLY A 303 22.10 -18.75 45.16
N GLY A 304 21.28 -18.03 45.91
CA GLY A 304 20.36 -18.58 46.92
C GLY A 304 18.91 -18.47 46.47
N ASP A 305 18.15 -19.50 46.82
CA ASP A 305 16.72 -19.73 46.61
C ASP A 305 15.80 -18.57 46.99
N GLY A 306 14.67 -18.48 46.28
CA GLY A 306 13.53 -17.68 46.69
C GLY A 306 12.28 -18.02 45.87
N LYS A 307 11.36 -18.74 46.53
CA LYS A 307 9.90 -18.88 46.32
C LYS A 307 9.25 -18.18 45.14
#